data_AF-A0A1F8TXW0-F1
#
_entry.id   AF-A0A1F8TXW0-F1
#
_cell.length_a   1.000
_cell.length_b   1.000
_cell.length_c   1.000
_cell.angle_alpha   90.00
_cell.angle_beta   90.00
_cell.angle_gamma   90.00
#
_symmetry.space_group_name_H-M   'P 1'
#
loop_
_entity.id
_entity.type
_entity.pdbx_description
1 polymer ?
#
loop_
_entity_poly.entity_id
_entity_poly.type
_entity_poly.pdbx_seq_one_letter_code
_entity_poly.pdbx_strand_id
1 'polypeptide(L)'
;MPTARGFAGAAIAGGKIYVVGGTAGEQALAVNEEYLPERDTWSRRASLPAGRYAMGVASIADILYVVGGVGKTGSSLLPLQYVHQQDQWQEFESPLSENWSHLGLVPFQTQLYGVGGWRNDMPAAQNLSYQAIYTILIPVIIK
;
A
#
# COMPACT_ATOMS: atom_id res chain seq x y z
N MET A 1 -0.88 15.17 11.50
CA MET A 1 -0.69 13.71 11.56
C MET A 1 -0.38 13.31 13.00
N PRO A 2 -0.98 12.25 13.55
CA PRO A 2 -0.79 11.85 14.96
C PRO A 2 0.56 11.17 15.24
N THR A 3 1.12 10.44 14.26
CA THR A 3 2.38 9.71 14.43
C THR A 3 3.45 10.27 13.50
N ALA A 4 4.53 10.83 14.05
CA ALA A 4 5.67 11.31 13.28
C ALA A 4 6.42 10.14 12.61
N ARG A 5 6.74 10.28 11.31
CA ARG A 5 7.35 9.22 10.50
C ARG A 5 8.02 9.77 9.25
N GLY A 6 9.05 9.09 8.76
CA GLY A 6 9.63 9.26 7.43
C GLY A 6 9.35 8.05 6.52
N PHE A 7 9.57 8.18 5.22
CA PHE A 7 9.46 7.09 4.24
C PHE A 7 8.12 6.30 4.27
N ALA A 8 7.04 6.95 4.70
CA ALA A 8 5.70 6.41 4.59
C ALA A 8 5.22 6.50 3.13
N GLY A 9 4.26 5.65 2.77
CA GLY A 9 3.51 5.81 1.52
C GLY A 9 2.16 6.49 1.77
N ALA A 10 1.62 7.14 0.75
CA ALA A 10 0.31 7.77 0.84
C ALA A 10 -0.49 7.58 -0.45
N ALA A 11 -1.80 7.41 -0.32
CA ALA A 11 -2.73 7.33 -1.45
C ALA A 11 -4.15 7.73 -1.03
N ILE A 12 -5.01 8.00 -2.01
CA ILE A 12 -6.40 8.39 -1.78
C ILE A 12 -7.31 7.17 -1.93
N ALA A 13 -8.23 6.96 -0.98
CA ALA A 13 -9.31 5.98 -1.09
C ALA A 13 -10.57 6.52 -0.43
N GLY A 14 -11.75 6.35 -1.05
CA GLY A 14 -13.02 6.79 -0.48
C GLY A 14 -13.05 8.28 -0.14
N GLY A 15 -12.35 9.12 -0.93
CA GLY A 15 -12.25 10.56 -0.72
C GLY A 15 -11.36 11.01 0.44
N LYS A 16 -10.56 10.12 1.03
CA LYS A 16 -9.65 10.42 2.15
C LYS A 16 -8.20 10.11 1.79
N ILE A 17 -7.27 10.80 2.43
CA ILE A 17 -5.83 10.54 2.27
C ILE A 17 -5.40 9.54 3.33
N TYR A 18 -4.86 8.41 2.92
CA TYR A 18 -4.28 7.42 3.83
C TYR A 18 -2.76 7.55 3.83
N VAL A 19 -2.16 7.49 5.01
CA VAL A 19 -0.71 7.44 5.20
C VAL A 19 -0.36 6.13 5.90
N VAL A 20 0.44 5.32 5.21
CA VAL A 20 0.66 3.91 5.53
C VAL A 20 2.14 3.65 5.79
N GLY A 21 2.43 2.96 6.89
CA GLY A 21 3.77 2.50 7.24
C GLY A 21 4.74 3.65 7.49
N GLY A 22 5.99 3.51 7.07
CA GLY A 22 7.07 4.46 7.32
C GLY A 22 7.93 4.07 8.51
N THR A 23 8.86 4.94 8.89
CA THR A 23 9.82 4.66 9.97
C THR A 23 9.92 5.83 10.95
N ALA A 24 10.13 5.51 12.22
CA ALA A 24 10.51 6.44 13.27
C ALA A 24 11.94 6.08 13.74
N GLY A 25 12.95 6.55 13.02
CA GLY A 25 14.35 6.15 13.23
C GLY A 25 14.62 4.75 12.66
N GLU A 26 14.97 3.80 13.53
CA GLU A 26 15.26 2.42 13.15
C GLU A 26 13.99 1.52 13.13
N GLN A 27 12.86 2.03 13.63
CA GLN A 27 11.65 1.24 13.76
C GLN A 27 10.73 1.40 12.53
N ALA A 28 10.59 0.33 11.76
CA ALA A 28 9.52 0.18 10.78
C ALA A 28 8.14 0.19 11.45
N LEU A 29 7.25 1.06 10.99
CA LEU A 29 5.91 1.27 11.54
C LEU A 29 4.88 0.47 10.75
N ALA A 30 3.91 -0.10 11.45
CA ALA A 30 2.73 -0.75 10.85
C ALA A 30 1.52 0.19 10.75
N VAL A 31 1.66 1.44 11.20
CA VAL A 31 0.53 2.34 11.44
C VAL A 31 -0.07 2.82 10.11
N ASN A 32 -1.39 2.74 10.01
CA ASN A 32 -2.21 3.32 8.95
C ASN A 32 -3.11 4.42 9.54
N GLU A 33 -3.02 5.63 9.01
CA GLU A 33 -3.79 6.79 9.47
C GLU A 33 -4.48 7.45 8.27
N GLU A 34 -5.77 7.73 8.40
CA GLU A 34 -6.53 8.49 7.41
C GLU A 34 -6.61 9.97 7.82
N TYR A 35 -6.59 10.85 6.82
CA TYR A 35 -6.72 12.29 6.93
C TYR A 35 -7.90 12.77 6.10
N LEU A 36 -8.74 13.61 6.74
CA LEU A 36 -9.78 14.38 6.06
C LEU A 36 -9.33 15.84 5.94
N PRO A 37 -8.93 16.31 4.75
CA PRO A 37 -8.51 17.70 4.54
C PRO A 37 -9.59 18.71 4.92
N GLU A 38 -10.86 18.43 4.62
CA GLU A 38 -11.99 19.34 4.87
C GLU A 38 -12.21 19.69 6.34
N ARG A 39 -11.72 18.85 7.25
CA ARG A 39 -11.90 19.02 8.70
C ARG A 39 -10.56 19.14 9.44
N ASP A 40 -9.46 19.00 8.73
CA ASP A 40 -8.12 18.86 9.29
C ASP A 40 -8.02 17.80 10.41
N THR A 41 -8.74 16.68 10.25
CA THR A 41 -8.81 15.62 11.25
C THR A 41 -8.12 14.35 10.81
N TRP A 42 -7.53 13.65 11.77
CA TRP A 42 -6.88 12.36 11.58
C TRP A 42 -7.61 11.25 12.35
N SER A 43 -7.67 10.07 11.75
CA SER A 43 -8.19 8.86 12.40
C SER A 43 -7.25 7.69 12.19
N ARG A 44 -7.09 6.84 13.20
CA ARG A 44 -6.38 5.56 13.05
C ARG A 44 -7.27 4.53 12.36
N ARG A 45 -6.64 3.67 11.57
CA ARG A 45 -7.25 2.57 10.82
C ARG A 45 -6.49 1.28 11.10
N ALA A 46 -6.98 0.16 10.59
CA ALA A 46 -6.30 -1.11 10.78
C ALA A 46 -4.83 -1.02 10.34
N SER A 47 -3.95 -1.41 11.25
CA SER A 47 -2.51 -1.45 11.02
C SER A 47 -2.15 -2.55 10.03
N LEU A 48 -1.03 -2.38 9.34
CA LEU A 48 -0.41 -3.44 8.54
C LEU A 48 -0.09 -4.66 9.42
N PRO A 49 -0.13 -5.89 8.87
CA PRO A 49 0.29 -7.10 9.59
C PRO A 49 1.75 -7.06 10.07
N ALA A 50 2.62 -6.39 9.30
CA ALA A 50 4.02 -6.16 9.63
C ALA A 50 4.43 -4.73 9.27
N GLY A 51 5.21 -4.10 10.16
CA GLY A 51 5.74 -2.77 9.94
C GLY A 51 6.70 -2.73 8.76
N ARG A 52 6.56 -1.69 7.93
CA ARG A 52 7.42 -1.48 6.76
C ARG A 52 7.57 0.00 6.45
N TYR A 53 8.63 0.38 5.77
CA TYR A 53 8.88 1.72 5.22
C TYR A 53 9.41 1.63 3.78
N ALA A 54 9.53 2.76 3.09
CA ALA A 54 10.03 2.82 1.70
C ALA A 54 9.28 1.86 0.74
N MET A 55 7.97 1.72 0.92
CA MET A 55 7.11 0.91 0.03
C MET A 55 6.49 1.78 -1.05
N GLY A 56 5.98 1.14 -2.10
CA GLY A 56 5.04 1.77 -3.02
C GLY A 56 3.62 1.72 -2.44
N VAL A 57 2.89 2.83 -2.51
CA VAL A 57 1.47 2.90 -2.13
C VAL A 57 0.69 3.63 -3.20
N ALA A 58 -0.41 3.04 -3.64
CA ALA A 58 -1.28 3.57 -4.68
C ALA A 58 -2.71 3.06 -4.49
N SER A 59 -3.67 3.57 -5.26
CA SER A 59 -5.04 3.09 -5.23
C SER A 59 -5.63 2.87 -6.61
N ILE A 60 -6.48 1.86 -6.73
CA ILE A 60 -7.31 1.58 -7.91
C ILE A 60 -8.69 1.18 -7.42
N ALA A 61 -9.75 1.74 -8.02
CA ALA A 61 -11.14 1.45 -7.66
C ALA A 61 -11.41 1.54 -6.14
N ASP A 62 -10.90 2.61 -5.50
CA ASP A 62 -10.99 2.87 -4.05
C ASP A 62 -10.34 1.82 -3.13
N ILE A 63 -9.55 0.89 -3.67
CA ILE A 63 -8.75 -0.05 -2.89
C ILE A 63 -7.32 0.47 -2.82
N LEU A 64 -6.75 0.55 -1.62
CA LEU A 64 -5.34 0.87 -1.43
C LEU A 64 -4.50 -0.36 -1.67
N TYR A 65 -3.35 -0.20 -2.30
CA TYR A 65 -2.36 -1.25 -2.53
C TYR A 65 -1.02 -0.83 -1.97
N VAL A 66 -0.37 -1.74 -1.26
CA VAL A 66 0.95 -1.58 -0.65
C VAL A 66 1.86 -2.66 -1.21
N VAL A 67 2.98 -2.25 -1.79
CA VAL A 67 3.89 -3.15 -2.50
C VAL A 67 5.33 -2.90 -2.05
N GLY A 68 6.01 -3.99 -1.71
CA GLY A 68 7.40 -3.97 -1.25
C GLY A 68 7.57 -3.24 0.09
N GLY A 69 8.71 -2.56 0.22
CA GLY A 69 9.18 -1.88 1.40
C GLY A 69 10.29 -2.65 2.13
N VAL A 70 10.77 -2.04 3.21
CA VAL A 70 11.76 -2.60 4.12
C VAL A 70 11.10 -2.76 5.49
N GLY A 71 11.22 -3.95 6.07
CA GLY A 71 10.63 -4.31 7.35
C GLY A 71 11.71 -4.72 8.34
N LYS A 72 11.30 -5.36 9.44
CA LYS A 72 12.26 -5.98 10.36
C LYS A 72 12.93 -7.17 9.67
N THR A 73 14.22 -7.41 9.92
CA THR A 73 14.95 -8.59 9.43
C THR A 73 14.14 -9.87 9.64
N GLY A 74 13.96 -10.65 8.56
CA GLY A 74 13.16 -11.88 8.57
C GLY A 74 11.65 -11.70 8.39
N SER A 75 11.15 -10.46 8.23
CA SER A 75 9.73 -10.21 7.94
C SER A 75 9.41 -10.54 6.49
N SER A 76 8.36 -11.33 6.25
CA SER A 76 7.79 -11.48 4.92
C SER A 76 6.92 -10.27 4.60
N LEU A 77 7.33 -9.48 3.62
CA LEU A 77 6.62 -8.26 3.23
C LEU A 77 5.73 -8.49 2.01
N LEU A 78 4.73 -9.36 2.20
CA LEU A 78 3.75 -9.65 1.17
C LEU A 78 3.02 -8.37 0.70
N PRO A 79 2.65 -8.29 -0.58
CA PRO A 79 1.87 -7.19 -1.10
C PRO A 79 0.45 -7.25 -0.53
N LEU A 80 -0.09 -6.09 -0.17
CA LEU A 80 -1.34 -5.99 0.56
C LEU A 80 -2.31 -5.04 -0.13
N GLN A 81 -3.58 -5.38 -0.09
CA GLN A 81 -4.68 -4.49 -0.44
C GLN A 81 -5.49 -4.13 0.81
N TYR A 82 -6.06 -2.92 0.84
CA TYR A 82 -6.91 -2.46 1.93
C TYR A 82 -8.23 -1.93 1.40
N VAL A 83 -9.30 -2.54 1.89
CA VAL A 83 -10.68 -2.14 1.59
C VAL A 83 -11.16 -1.23 2.72
N HIS A 84 -11.17 0.07 2.46
CA HIS A 84 -11.43 1.08 3.49
C HIS A 84 -12.80 0.94 4.17
N GLN A 85 -13.80 0.37 3.49
CA GLN A 85 -15.14 0.13 4.04
C GLN A 85 -15.13 -0.97 5.10
N GLN A 86 -14.24 -1.95 4.95
CA GLN A 86 -14.09 -3.10 5.86
C GLN A 86 -13.04 -2.86 6.94
N ASP A 87 -12.21 -1.82 6.78
CA ASP A 87 -11.06 -1.54 7.62
C ASP A 87 -10.14 -2.76 7.80
N GLN A 88 -9.81 -3.42 6.69
CA GLN A 88 -9.05 -4.67 6.68
C GLN A 88 -8.01 -4.70 5.57
N TRP A 89 -6.83 -5.22 5.92
CA TRP A 89 -5.77 -5.58 4.99
C TRP A 89 -5.93 -7.04 4.56
N GLN A 90 -5.71 -7.30 3.29
CA GLN A 90 -5.67 -8.65 2.72
C GLN A 90 -4.46 -8.78 1.83
N GLU A 91 -3.85 -9.95 1.83
CA GLU A 91 -2.82 -10.31 0.85
C GLU A 91 -3.45 -10.45 -0.53
N PHE A 92 -2.69 -10.12 -1.57
CA PHE A 92 -3.08 -10.39 -2.94
C PHE A 92 -1.89 -10.98 -3.70
N GLU A 93 -2.16 -11.77 -4.74
CA GLU A 93 -1.09 -12.32 -5.56
C GLU A 93 -0.43 -11.20 -6.38
N SER A 94 0.90 -11.15 -6.33
CA SER A 94 1.70 -10.26 -7.16
C SER A 94 2.84 -11.04 -7.80
N PRO A 95 3.22 -10.72 -9.05
CA PRO A 95 4.41 -11.29 -9.66
C PRO A 95 5.72 -10.86 -8.97
N LEU A 96 5.69 -9.97 -7.97
CA LEU A 96 6.86 -9.58 -7.19
C LEU A 96 7.16 -10.62 -6.12
N SER A 97 7.96 -11.61 -6.48
CA SER A 97 8.58 -12.53 -5.53
C SER A 97 9.83 -11.96 -4.86
N GLU A 98 10.25 -10.73 -5.23
CA GLU A 98 11.53 -10.16 -4.84
C GLU A 98 11.41 -8.93 -3.93
N ASN A 99 12.51 -8.58 -3.27
CA ASN A 99 12.56 -7.45 -2.34
C ASN A 99 12.67 -6.13 -3.11
N TRP A 100 11.54 -5.42 -3.20
CA TRP A 100 11.44 -4.08 -3.78
C TRP A 100 11.32 -3.01 -2.68
N SER A 101 12.04 -1.90 -2.80
CA SER A 101 11.88 -0.71 -1.95
C SER A 101 12.03 0.58 -2.76
N HIS A 102 11.59 1.70 -2.19
CA HIS A 102 11.49 3.02 -2.86
C HIS A 102 10.80 2.97 -4.22
N LEU A 103 9.83 2.06 -4.38
CA LEU A 103 9.14 1.83 -5.64
C LEU A 103 8.20 3.01 -5.94
N GLY A 104 8.34 3.60 -7.13
CA GLY A 104 7.36 4.53 -7.67
C GLY A 104 6.11 3.79 -8.12
N LEU A 105 5.19 3.52 -7.20
CA LEU A 105 3.94 2.82 -7.49
C LEU A 105 2.86 3.82 -7.90
N VAL A 106 2.33 3.70 -9.11
CA VAL A 106 1.32 4.62 -9.66
C VAL A 106 0.18 3.86 -10.35
N PRO A 107 -1.07 4.28 -10.20
CA PRO A 107 -2.17 3.71 -10.97
C PRO A 107 -2.24 4.33 -12.38
N PHE A 108 -2.53 3.51 -13.38
CA PHE A 108 -2.89 3.95 -14.73
C PHE A 108 -3.95 3.00 -15.29
N GLN A 109 -5.13 3.56 -15.58
CA GLN A 109 -6.32 2.79 -15.96
C GLN A 109 -6.68 1.74 -14.89
N THR A 110 -6.67 0.45 -15.24
CA THR A 110 -6.98 -0.67 -14.35
C THR A 110 -5.72 -1.35 -13.81
N GLN A 111 -4.55 -0.73 -14.00
CA GLN A 111 -3.25 -1.31 -13.69
C GLN A 111 -2.48 -0.44 -12.71
N LEU A 112 -1.75 -1.06 -11.78
CA LEU A 112 -0.69 -0.39 -11.04
C LEU A 112 0.61 -0.51 -11.85
N TYR A 113 1.48 0.47 -11.77
CA TYR A 113 2.81 0.41 -12.37
C TYR A 113 3.83 0.70 -11.29
N GLY A 114 4.84 -0.16 -11.17
CA GLY A 114 6.02 0.05 -10.36
C GLY A 114 7.15 0.55 -11.26
N VAL A 115 7.56 1.80 -11.08
CA VAL A 115 8.59 2.44 -11.90
C VAL A 115 9.82 2.70 -11.04
N GLY A 116 10.96 2.15 -11.46
CA GLY A 116 12.23 2.29 -10.77
C GLY A 116 12.26 1.66 -9.37
N GLY A 117 12.97 2.31 -8.44
CA GLY A 117 13.16 1.82 -7.08
C GLY A 117 14.41 0.96 -6.91
N TRP A 118 14.45 0.21 -5.82
CA TRP A 118 15.56 -0.65 -5.42
C TRP A 118 15.06 -2.08 -5.40
N ARG A 119 15.84 -2.97 -5.99
CA ARG A 119 15.59 -4.40 -6.09
C ARG A 119 16.79 -5.12 -5.51
N ASN A 120 16.60 -5.92 -4.46
CA ASN A 120 17.67 -6.65 -3.76
C ASN A 120 18.87 -5.72 -3.45
N ASP A 121 18.57 -4.56 -2.85
CA ASP A 121 19.53 -3.53 -2.44
C ASP A 121 20.32 -2.89 -3.60
N MET A 122 19.88 -3.05 -4.85
CA MET A 122 20.45 -2.37 -6.02
C MET A 122 19.42 -1.49 -6.73
N PRO A 123 19.80 -0.29 -7.22
CA PRO A 123 18.94 0.53 -8.05
C PRO A 123 18.46 -0.23 -9.30
N ALA A 124 17.16 -0.23 -9.56
CA ALA A 124 16.55 -0.90 -10.69
C ALA A 124 16.08 0.11 -11.74
N ALA A 125 16.45 -0.12 -13.01
CA ALA A 125 15.92 0.61 -14.16
C ALA A 125 14.69 -0.07 -14.80
N GLN A 126 14.23 -1.18 -14.21
CA GLN A 126 13.11 -1.96 -14.72
C GLN A 126 11.78 -1.33 -14.32
N ASN A 127 10.83 -1.35 -15.25
CA ASN A 127 9.46 -0.93 -15.01
C ASN A 127 8.56 -2.16 -15.01
N LEU A 128 7.70 -2.26 -14.00
CA LEU A 128 6.79 -3.37 -13.77
C LEU A 128 5.35 -2.85 -13.90
N SER A 129 4.47 -3.63 -14.51
CA SER A 129 3.02 -3.34 -14.56
C SER A 129 2.24 -4.47 -13.90
N TYR A 130 1.27 -4.11 -13.08
CA TYR A 130 0.35 -4.99 -12.37
C TYR A 130 -1.04 -4.75 -12.90
N GLN A 131 -1.78 -5.78 -13.28
CA GLN A 131 -3.22 -5.67 -13.47
C GLN A 131 -3.90 -6.14 -12.20
N ALA A 132 -4.70 -5.28 -11.57
CA ALA A 132 -5.61 -5.72 -10.53
C ALA A 132 -6.68 -6.58 -11.20
N ILE A 133 -6.56 -7.90 -11.09
CA ILE A 133 -7.62 -8.82 -11.53
C ILE A 133 -8.71 -8.73 -10.48
N TYR A 134 -9.78 -8.00 -10.78
CA TYR A 134 -10.99 -8.01 -9.97
C TYR A 134 -11.97 -9.04 -10.55
N THR A 135 -12.54 -9.88 -9.68
CA THR A 135 -13.67 -10.73 -10.03
C THR A 135 -14.94 -10.02 -9.58
N ILE A 136 -15.75 -9.52 -10.53
CA ILE A 136 -17.11 -9.04 -10.21
C ILE A 136 -18.02 -10.28 -10.13
N LEU A 137 -18.39 -10.68 -8.92
CA LEU A 137 -19.48 -11.64 -8.72
C LEU A 137 -20.82 -10.90 -8.85
N ILE A 138 -21.58 -11.21 -9.90
CA ILE A 138 -22.96 -10.73 -10.05
C ILE A 138 -23.88 -11.80 -9.45
N PRO A 139 -24.49 -11.59 -8.26
CA PRO A 139 -25.38 -12.58 -7.68
C PRO A 139 -26.68 -12.68 -8.48
N VAL A 140 -27.17 -13.91 -8.69
CA VAL A 140 -28.51 -14.13 -9.25
C VAL A 140 -29.55 -13.87 -8.16
N ILE A 141 -30.42 -12.90 -8.39
CA ILE A 141 -31.61 -12.66 -7.55
C ILE A 141 -32.78 -13.37 -8.22
N ILE A 142 -33.19 -14.53 -7.68
CA ILE A 142 -34.43 -15.20 -8.10
C ILE A 142 -35.58 -14.52 -7.37
N LYS A 143 -36.59 -14.07 -8.13
CA LYS A 143 -37.86 -13.56 -7.60
C LYS A 143 -38.92 -14.64 -7.61
#